data_AF-A0A6I5CCP4-F1
#
_entry.id   AF-A0A6I5CCP4-F1
#
_cell.length_a   1.000
_cell.length_b   1.000
_cell.length_c   1.000
_cell.angle_alpha   90.00
_cell.angle_beta   90.00
_cell.angle_gamma   90.00
#
_symmetry.space_group_name_H-M   'P 1'
#
loop_
_entity.id
_entity.type
_entity.pdbx_description
1 polymer ?
#
loop_
_entity_poly.entity_id
_entity_poly.type
_entity_poly.pdbx_seq_one_letter_code
_entity_poly.pdbx_strand_id
1 'polypeptide(L)' 'GEPLHVAGAFTLDGRSAPFIDGIDGDHGNVIGISLPLVRRLLAELGVGITELWSERD' A
#
# COMPACT_ATOMS: atom_id res chain seq x y z
N GLY A 1 -13.62 13.83 10.97
CA GLY A 1 -12.27 14.32 10.60
C GLY A 1 -11.47 13.14 10.08
N GLU A 2 -10.45 13.38 9.27
CA GLU A 2 -9.56 12.36 8.66
C GLU A 2 -9.25 11.12 9.55
N PRO A 3 -8.99 11.27 10.87
CA PRO A 3 -8.70 10.13 11.77
C PRO A 3 -9.85 9.14 12.03
N LEU A 4 -11.10 9.54 11.80
CA LEU A 4 -12.28 8.70 12.09
C LEU A 4 -12.59 7.68 10.97
N HIS A 5 -11.89 7.75 9.84
CA HIS A 5 -12.17 6.93 8.65
C HIS A 5 -11.01 6.02 8.26
N VAL A 6 -9.98 5.90 9.10
CA VAL A 6 -8.77 5.10 8.82
C VAL A 6 -8.44 4.19 9.99
N ALA A 7 -7.83 3.04 9.70
CA ALA A 7 -7.33 2.14 10.73
C ALA A 7 -6.22 2.83 11.55
N GLY A 8 -6.28 2.77 12.89
CA GLY A 8 -5.26 3.35 13.76
C GLY A 8 -5.30 4.88 13.91
N ALA A 9 -6.28 5.57 13.30
CA ALA A 9 -6.49 7.02 13.41
C ALA A 9 -5.32 7.90 12.92
N PHE A 10 -4.47 7.38 12.02
CA PHE A 10 -3.41 8.15 11.38
C PHE A 10 -3.28 7.81 9.89
N THR A 11 -2.77 8.76 9.11
CA THR A 11 -2.42 8.57 7.70
C THR A 11 -0.98 9.02 7.45
N LEU A 12 -0.28 8.33 6.57
CA LEU A 12 1.13 8.59 6.24
C LEU A 12 1.32 9.78 5.28
N ASP A 13 0.24 10.18 4.63
CA ASP A 13 0.14 11.26 3.66
C ASP A 13 -0.72 12.43 4.17
N GLY A 14 -1.33 12.30 5.37
CA GLY A 14 -2.12 13.35 6.00
C GLY A 14 -1.43 14.01 7.19
N ARG A 15 -2.23 14.61 8.08
CA ARG A 15 -1.73 15.48 9.17
C ARG A 15 -0.89 14.76 10.23
N SER A 16 -0.90 13.44 10.23
CA SER A 16 -0.12 12.61 11.15
C SER A 16 1.33 12.42 10.69
N ALA A 17 1.64 12.65 9.41
CA ALA A 17 2.94 12.38 8.81
C ALA A 17 4.13 13.02 9.54
N PRO A 18 4.07 14.28 10.04
CA PRO A 18 5.20 14.88 10.75
C PRO A 18 5.53 14.25 12.11
N PHE A 19 4.68 13.38 12.63
CA PHE A 19 4.87 12.70 13.92
C PHE A 19 5.41 11.26 13.78
N ILE A 20 5.74 10.84 12.56
CA ILE A 20 6.21 9.49 12.26
C ILE A 20 7.73 9.55 12.05
N ASP A 21 8.48 9.04 13.03
CA ASP A 21 9.96 9.01 12.98
C ASP A 21 10.50 7.99 11.96
N GLY A 22 9.71 6.98 11.59
CA GLY A 22 10.08 5.98 10.60
C GLY A 22 9.06 4.85 10.50
N ILE A 23 9.23 4.02 9.45
CA ILE A 23 8.47 2.79 9.23
C ILE A 23 9.50 1.66 9.11
N ASP A 24 9.27 0.56 9.81
CA ASP A 24 9.99 -0.70 9.60
C ASP A 24 9.09 -1.70 8.86
N GLY A 25 9.57 -2.27 7.77
CA GLY A 25 8.80 -3.12 6.85
C GLY A 25 8.36 -2.42 5.55
N ASP A 26 7.19 -2.80 5.02
CA ASP A 26 6.68 -2.29 3.73
C ASP A 26 5.66 -1.18 3.94
N HIS A 27 6.01 0.04 3.53
CA HIS A 27 5.14 1.22 3.56
C HIS A 27 3.79 1.02 2.85
N GLY A 28 3.73 0.22 1.77
CA GLY A 28 2.48 -0.07 1.06
C GLY A 28 1.45 -0.82 1.91
N ASN A 29 1.90 -1.65 2.85
CA ASN A 29 1.00 -2.33 3.80
C ASN A 29 0.30 -1.34 4.74
N VAL A 30 0.93 -0.22 5.06
CA VAL A 30 0.33 0.80 5.94
C VAL A 30 -0.71 1.65 5.20
N ILE A 31 -0.57 1.80 3.88
CA ILE A 31 -1.59 2.42 3.01
C ILE A 31 -2.80 1.48 2.80
N GLY A 32 -2.60 0.16 2.91
CA GLY A 32 -3.66 -0.84 2.93
C GLY A 32 -3.39 -2.10 2.11
N ILE A 33 -2.35 -2.12 1.25
CA ILE A 33 -1.92 -3.32 0.52
C ILE A 33 -0.44 -3.23 0.09
N SER A 34 0.36 -4.22 0.47
CA SER A 34 1.75 -4.34 -0.02
C SER A 34 1.77 -4.76 -1.50
N LEU A 35 2.11 -3.82 -2.39
CA LEU A 35 2.33 -4.12 -3.81
C LEU A 35 3.49 -5.11 -4.04
N PRO A 36 4.62 -5.05 -3.31
CA PRO A 36 5.65 -6.10 -3.38
C PRO A 36 5.13 -7.50 -3.03
N LEU A 37 4.28 -7.64 -2.01
CA LEU A 37 3.68 -8.92 -1.63
C LEU A 37 2.71 -9.41 -2.70
N VAL A 38 1.82 -8.54 -3.19
CA VAL A 38 0.88 -8.87 -4.28
C VAL A 38 1.65 -9.34 -5.52
N ARG A 39 2.73 -8.66 -5.91
CA ARG A 39 3.59 -9.08 -7.02
C ARG A 39 4.14 -10.49 -6.82
N ARG A 40 4.59 -10.84 -5.62
CA ARG A 40 5.12 -12.18 -5.30
C ARG A 40 4.02 -13.25 -5.37
N LEU A 41 2.86 -12.99 -4.79
CA LEU A 41 1.72 -13.92 -4.79
C LEU A 41 1.16 -14.15 -6.19
N LEU A 42 1.09 -13.11 -7.04
CA LEU A 42 0.72 -13.28 -8.45
C LEU A 42 1.74 -14.13 -9.20
N ALA A 43 3.03 -13.93 -8.95
CA ALA A 43 4.09 -14.75 -9.55
C ALA A 43 3.99 -16.22 -9.12
N GLU A 44 3.58 -16.52 -7.90
CA GLU A 44 3.31 -17.91 -7.44
C GLU A 44 2.15 -18.56 -8.21
N LEU A 45 1.19 -17.76 -8.68
CA LEU A 45 0.09 -18.20 -9.54
C LEU A 45 0.47 -18.19 -11.04
N GLY A 46 1.72 -17.86 -11.38
CA GLY A 46 2.21 -17.78 -12.76
C GLY A 46 1.76 -16.53 -13.52
N VAL A 47 1.31 -15.48 -12.82
CA VAL A 47 0.86 -14.22 -13.41
C VAL A 47 1.87 -13.10 -13.12
N GLY A 48 2.43 -12.50 -14.16
CA GLY A 48 3.25 -11.29 -14.04
C GLY A 48 2.40 -10.06 -13.76
N ILE A 49 2.81 -9.22 -12.79
CA ILE A 49 2.07 -7.99 -12.45
C ILE A 49 1.89 -7.05 -13.65
N THR A 50 2.84 -7.04 -14.59
CA THR A 50 2.80 -6.19 -15.79
C THR A 50 1.79 -6.70 -16.83
N GLU A 51 1.38 -7.96 -16.76
CA GLU A 51 0.32 -8.52 -17.62
C GLU A 51 -1.05 -7.92 -17.29
N LEU A 52 -1.20 -7.36 -16.09
CA LEU A 52 -2.43 -6.69 -15.64
C LEU A 52 -2.51 -5.22 -16.05
N TRP A 53 -1.48 -4.68 -16.71
CA TRP A 53 -1.55 -3.35 -17.31
C TRP A 53 -2.39 -3.42 -18.58
N SER A 54 -3.70 -3.21 -18.44
CA SER A 54 -4.54 -3.01 -19.61
C SER A 54 -4.14 -1.72 -20.31
N GLU A 55 -3.83 -1.77 -21.61
CA GLU A 55 -4.04 -0.63 -22.47
C GLU A 55 -5.55 -0.43 -22.58
N ARG A 56 -6.09 0.48 -21.77
CA ARG A 56 -7.41 1.06 -22.02
C ARG A 56 -7.19 2.25 -22.93
N ASP A 57 -7.55 2.10 -24.19
CA ASP A 57 -8.06 3.21 -25.00
C ASP A 57 -9.31 3.82 -24.33
#